data_AF-A0A833J1I1-F1
#
_entry.id   AF-A0A833J1I1-F1
#
_cell.length_a   1.000
_cell.length_b   1.000
_cell.length_c   1.000
_cell.angle_alpha   90.00
_cell.angle_beta   90.00
_cell.angle_gamma   90.00
#
_symmetry.space_group_name_H-M   'P 1'
#
loop_
_entity.id
_entity.type
_entity.pdbx_description
1 polymer ?
#
loop_
_entity_poly.entity_id
_entity_poly.type
_entity_poly.pdbx_seq_one_letter_code
_entity_poly.pdbx_strand_id
1 'polypeptide(L)'
;MFRELGVAVEGINVDQPTALEMLRNGEIEAVVSVAAKPVAFIASFDPGERFHFVAAPYPDTMNEAYVPATLTRNDYPKFVGDEAVETVAVGTVLGVYNSPKGSPRYEKLVRFVDAFFGKFDKFLAPPRHPKWREVNLAASVKGWRRFRPAQEWLDRHKEQEAEAQPDLDRFFQSQPQRPAGKDEIYQAYLKWRQERTPPRSALPH
;
A
#
# COMPACT_ATOMS: atom_id res chain seq x y z
N MET A 1 -17.65 -0.67 14.81
CA MET A 1 -17.77 0.76 14.50
C MET A 1 -19.07 1.40 14.98
N PHE A 2 -20.22 1.35 14.27
CA PHE A 2 -21.42 2.14 14.67
C PHE A 2 -21.89 1.91 16.11
N ARG A 3 -21.91 0.65 16.56
CA ARG A 3 -22.22 0.32 17.95
C ARG A 3 -21.22 0.90 18.96
N GLU A 4 -19.92 0.92 18.61
CA GLU A 4 -18.87 1.52 19.44
C GLU A 4 -18.97 3.05 19.48
N LEU A 5 -19.57 3.66 18.44
CA LEU A 5 -19.90 5.08 18.39
C LEU A 5 -21.27 5.41 19.01
N GLY A 6 -22.01 4.41 19.53
CA GLY A 6 -23.35 4.61 20.10
C GLY A 6 -24.44 4.95 19.07
N VAL A 7 -24.22 4.68 17.78
CA VAL A 7 -25.15 5.01 16.69
C VAL A 7 -25.96 3.76 16.30
N ALA A 8 -27.28 3.87 16.38
CA ALA A 8 -28.20 2.88 15.81
C ALA A 8 -28.37 3.15 14.30
N VAL A 9 -28.33 2.11 13.48
CA VAL A 9 -28.38 2.23 12.01
C VAL A 9 -29.37 1.23 11.43
N GLU A 10 -30.26 1.70 10.58
CA GLU A 10 -31.00 0.87 9.62
C GLU A 10 -30.23 0.88 8.30
N GLY A 11 -29.60 -0.24 7.96
CA GLY A 11 -28.69 -0.32 6.82
C GLY A 11 -29.38 -0.83 5.56
N ILE A 12 -29.19 -0.12 4.45
CA ILE A 12 -29.47 -0.61 3.09
C ILE A 12 -28.15 -0.86 2.35
N ASN A 13 -28.14 -1.80 1.41
CA ASN A 13 -26.97 -2.13 0.60
C ASN A 13 -27.25 -1.84 -0.88
N VAL A 14 -26.67 -0.75 -1.38
CA VAL A 14 -26.75 -0.30 -2.77
C VAL A 14 -25.35 0.16 -3.22
N ASP A 15 -25.12 0.27 -4.52
CA ASP A 15 -23.84 0.80 -5.03
C ASP A 15 -23.65 2.29 -4.70
N GLN A 16 -22.40 2.74 -4.72
CA GLN A 16 -22.04 4.10 -4.29
C GLN A 16 -22.71 5.22 -5.11
N PRO A 17 -22.82 5.12 -6.45
CA PRO A 17 -23.64 6.02 -7.25
C PRO A 17 -25.08 6.14 -6.76
N THR A 18 -25.78 5.02 -6.66
CA THR A 18 -27.17 5.02 -6.19
C THR A 18 -27.29 5.59 -4.77
N ALA A 19 -26.38 5.24 -3.85
CA ALA A 19 -26.40 5.76 -2.49
C ALA A 19 -26.33 7.29 -2.43
N LEU A 20 -25.47 7.92 -3.25
CA LEU A 20 -25.34 9.38 -3.26
C LEU A 20 -26.50 10.09 -3.97
N GLU A 21 -27.16 9.45 -4.92
CA GLU A 21 -28.43 9.94 -5.48
C GLU A 21 -29.55 9.89 -4.45
N MET A 22 -29.70 8.77 -3.74
CA MET A 22 -30.64 8.64 -2.62
C MET A 22 -30.39 9.70 -1.54
N LEU A 23 -29.11 9.96 -1.21
CA LEU A 23 -28.72 11.00 -0.25
C LEU A 23 -29.15 12.40 -0.75
N ARG A 24 -28.95 12.70 -2.05
CA ARG A 24 -29.42 13.97 -2.65
C ARG A 24 -30.93 14.12 -2.55
N ASN A 25 -31.66 13.05 -2.85
CA ASN A 25 -33.12 13.04 -2.81
C ASN A 25 -33.68 13.07 -1.38
N GLY A 26 -32.84 12.82 -0.36
CA GLY A 26 -33.27 12.72 1.03
C GLY A 26 -33.96 11.40 1.37
N GLU A 27 -33.72 10.36 0.57
CA GLU A 27 -34.22 9.00 0.82
C GLU A 27 -33.41 8.28 1.90
N ILE A 28 -32.16 8.71 2.11
CA ILE A 28 -31.29 8.29 3.21
C ILE A 28 -30.62 9.50 3.86
N GLU A 29 -30.20 9.34 5.12
CA GLU A 29 -29.57 10.40 5.91
C GLU A 29 -28.04 10.45 5.74
N ALA A 30 -27.40 9.32 5.44
CA ALA A 30 -25.94 9.23 5.34
C ALA A 30 -25.49 8.10 4.40
N VAL A 31 -24.28 8.27 3.86
CA VAL A 31 -23.57 7.24 3.08
C VAL A 31 -22.31 6.85 3.83
N VAL A 32 -22.09 5.54 3.96
CA VAL A 32 -20.91 4.98 4.64
C VAL A 32 -20.03 4.31 3.59
N SER A 33 -18.76 4.69 3.53
CA SER A 33 -17.80 4.13 2.58
C SER A 33 -16.53 3.68 3.28
N VAL A 34 -16.18 2.41 3.11
CA VAL A 34 -14.91 1.83 3.58
C VAL A 34 -14.05 1.55 2.36
N ALA A 35 -13.14 2.46 2.06
CA ALA A 35 -12.31 2.38 0.87
C ALA A 35 -10.97 3.13 1.05
N ALA A 36 -10.04 2.87 0.14
CA ALA A 36 -8.81 3.65 0.06
C ALA A 36 -9.14 5.06 -0.44
N LYS A 37 -8.89 6.07 0.39
CA LYS A 37 -8.97 7.48 -0.03
C LYS A 37 -7.86 7.82 -1.05
N PRO A 38 -8.11 8.76 -1.99
CA PRO A 38 -9.42 9.35 -2.28
C PRO A 38 -10.30 8.42 -3.12
N VAL A 39 -11.61 8.41 -2.83
CA VAL A 39 -12.60 7.67 -3.64
C VAL A 39 -13.12 8.59 -4.74
N ALA A 40 -12.86 8.25 -6.00
CA ALA A 40 -13.13 9.11 -7.15
C ALA A 40 -14.59 9.59 -7.26
N PHE A 41 -15.55 8.72 -6.93
CA PHE A 41 -16.97 9.07 -7.01
C PHE A 41 -17.41 10.02 -5.89
N ILE A 42 -16.86 9.84 -4.67
CA ILE A 42 -17.06 10.79 -3.57
C ILE A 42 -16.38 12.13 -3.91
N ALA A 43 -15.14 12.11 -4.40
CA ALA A 43 -14.41 13.32 -4.78
C ALA A 43 -15.11 14.11 -5.90
N SER A 44 -15.82 13.41 -6.79
CA SER A 44 -16.58 14.02 -7.88
C SER A 44 -17.93 14.61 -7.42
N PHE A 45 -18.53 14.10 -6.35
CA PHE A 45 -19.80 14.57 -5.82
C PHE A 45 -19.73 16.05 -5.42
N ASP A 46 -20.73 16.83 -5.79
CA ASP A 46 -20.89 18.21 -5.35
C ASP A 46 -21.67 18.25 -4.03
N PRO A 47 -21.03 18.63 -2.91
CA PRO A 47 -21.70 18.68 -1.61
C PRO A 47 -22.66 19.85 -1.45
N GLY A 48 -22.51 20.93 -2.24
CA GLY A 48 -23.15 22.20 -1.95
C GLY A 48 -22.94 22.61 -0.48
N GLU A 49 -23.95 23.19 0.14
CA GLU A 49 -23.96 23.50 1.59
C GLU A 49 -24.62 22.38 2.43
N ARG A 50 -25.26 21.40 1.79
CA ARG A 50 -26.10 20.40 2.47
C ARG A 50 -25.31 19.20 2.96
N PHE A 51 -24.23 18.82 2.28
CA PHE A 51 -23.51 17.59 2.56
C PHE A 51 -22.09 17.86 3.06
N HIS A 52 -21.65 17.08 4.04
CA HIS A 52 -20.32 17.19 4.62
C HIS A 52 -19.86 15.81 5.11
N PHE A 53 -18.56 15.67 5.38
CA PHE A 53 -18.09 14.48 6.10
C PHE A 53 -18.38 14.60 7.59
N VAL A 54 -18.88 13.52 8.17
CA VAL A 54 -19.07 13.40 9.61
C VAL A 54 -17.80 12.85 10.23
N ALA A 55 -17.28 13.53 11.26
CA ALA A 55 -16.13 13.06 12.01
C ALA A 55 -16.47 11.76 12.76
N ALA A 56 -15.57 10.79 12.66
CA ALA A 56 -15.62 9.56 13.42
C ALA A 56 -14.33 9.46 14.26
N PRO A 57 -14.26 10.14 15.42
CA PRO A 57 -13.10 10.08 16.29
C PRO A 57 -12.84 8.64 16.74
N TYR A 58 -11.58 8.31 17.03
CA TYR A 58 -11.19 6.98 17.50
C TYR A 58 -11.41 6.89 19.02
N PRO A 59 -12.48 6.22 19.51
CA PRO A 59 -12.69 6.08 20.95
C PRO A 59 -11.68 5.10 21.55
N ASP A 60 -11.34 5.28 22.81
CA ASP A 60 -10.43 4.37 23.55
C ASP A 60 -10.94 2.93 23.60
N THR A 61 -12.25 2.73 23.42
CA THR A 61 -12.92 1.43 23.38
C THR A 61 -12.90 0.76 22.00
N MET A 62 -12.36 1.42 20.97
CA MET A 62 -12.37 0.90 19.60
C MET A 62 -11.51 -0.37 19.50
N ASN A 63 -12.02 -1.38 18.83
CA ASN A 63 -11.31 -2.63 18.57
C ASN A 63 -9.93 -2.39 17.91
N GLU A 64 -8.91 -3.17 18.32
CA GLU A 64 -7.55 -3.18 17.74
C GLU A 64 -7.52 -3.34 16.19
N ALA A 65 -8.60 -3.79 15.57
CA ALA A 65 -8.73 -3.90 14.12
C ALA A 65 -8.80 -2.55 13.39
N TYR A 66 -9.15 -1.47 14.10
CA TYR A 66 -9.21 -0.12 13.55
C TYR A 66 -8.00 0.70 14.01
N VAL A 67 -7.64 1.72 13.23
CA VAL A 67 -6.61 2.71 13.59
C VAL A 67 -7.15 4.12 13.34
N PRO A 68 -6.66 5.14 14.08
CA PRO A 68 -6.96 6.53 13.79
C PRO A 68 -6.54 6.91 12.37
N ALA A 69 -7.35 7.73 11.70
CA ALA A 69 -7.07 8.28 10.38
C ALA A 69 -7.70 9.67 10.23
N THR A 70 -7.33 10.37 9.16
CA THR A 70 -7.89 11.69 8.86
C THR A 70 -8.22 11.80 7.38
N LEU A 71 -9.17 12.67 7.03
CA LEU A 71 -9.44 13.13 5.66
C LEU A 71 -8.99 14.58 5.54
N THR A 72 -8.22 14.89 4.50
CA THR A 72 -7.61 16.21 4.30
C THR A 72 -8.15 16.90 3.04
N ARG A 73 -7.91 18.20 2.90
CA ARG A 73 -8.22 18.94 1.66
C ARG A 73 -7.57 18.33 0.42
N ASN A 74 -6.37 17.77 0.54
CA ASN A 74 -5.70 17.09 -0.57
C ASN A 74 -6.44 15.82 -1.02
N ASP A 75 -7.12 15.14 -0.09
CA ASP A 75 -7.93 13.96 -0.40
C ASP A 75 -9.27 14.37 -1.04
N TYR A 76 -9.95 15.39 -0.48
CA TYR A 76 -11.30 15.80 -0.86
C TYR A 76 -11.46 17.33 -0.83
N PRO A 77 -10.99 18.05 -1.86
CA PRO A 77 -10.97 19.51 -1.87
C PRO A 77 -12.34 20.19 -1.75
N LYS A 78 -13.40 19.50 -2.20
CA LYS A 78 -14.78 19.99 -2.14
C LYS A 78 -15.44 19.85 -0.76
N PHE A 79 -14.91 18.95 0.08
CA PHE A 79 -15.55 18.58 1.35
C PHE A 79 -14.75 19.02 2.57
N VAL A 80 -13.42 19.12 2.44
CA VAL A 80 -12.54 19.35 3.58
C VAL A 80 -11.89 20.73 3.46
N GLY A 81 -12.13 21.55 4.49
CA GLY A 81 -11.55 22.86 4.67
C GLY A 81 -10.06 22.80 5.05
N ASP A 82 -9.60 23.78 5.83
CA ASP A 82 -8.21 23.76 6.32
C ASP A 82 -8.05 22.74 7.47
N GLU A 83 -9.12 22.46 8.20
CA GLU A 83 -9.15 21.46 9.27
C GLU A 83 -9.43 20.07 8.69
N ALA A 84 -8.63 19.09 9.11
CA ALA A 84 -8.81 17.70 8.73
C ALA A 84 -9.99 17.07 9.47
N VAL A 85 -10.72 16.18 8.81
CA VAL A 85 -11.84 15.44 9.42
C VAL A 85 -11.31 14.12 9.98
N GLU A 86 -11.50 13.89 11.28
CA GLU A 86 -11.11 12.64 11.93
C GLU A 86 -11.98 11.47 11.44
N THR A 87 -11.36 10.32 11.26
CA THR A 87 -12.03 9.09 10.87
C THR A 87 -11.24 7.87 11.36
N VAL A 88 -11.70 6.68 11.00
CA VAL A 88 -11.01 5.43 11.31
C VAL A 88 -10.69 4.66 10.04
N ALA A 89 -9.56 3.96 10.06
CA ALA A 89 -9.13 3.08 8.98
C ALA A 89 -9.02 1.64 9.48
N VAL A 90 -9.07 0.70 8.54
CA VAL A 90 -8.76 -0.71 8.77
C VAL A 90 -7.61 -1.14 7.86
N GLY A 91 -6.80 -2.08 8.35
CA GLY A 91 -5.77 -2.70 7.53
C GLY A 91 -6.37 -3.65 6.49
N THR A 92 -5.99 -3.49 5.23
CA THR A 92 -6.34 -4.44 4.17
C THR A 92 -5.22 -5.48 4.04
N VAL A 93 -5.60 -6.76 4.04
CA VAL A 93 -4.65 -7.87 3.88
C VAL A 93 -4.98 -8.68 2.63
N LEU A 94 -3.95 -9.17 1.94
CA LEU A 94 -4.11 -10.13 0.86
C LEU A 94 -4.01 -11.56 1.43
N GLY A 95 -5.16 -12.18 1.66
CA GLY A 95 -5.26 -13.55 2.13
C GLY A 95 -5.17 -14.58 1.00
N VAL A 96 -4.52 -15.71 1.26
CA VAL A 96 -4.49 -16.86 0.35
C VAL A 96 -4.83 -18.14 1.10
N TYR A 97 -5.45 -19.10 0.41
CA TYR A 97 -5.66 -20.44 0.96
C TYR A 97 -4.32 -21.18 1.07
N ASN A 98 -4.03 -21.72 2.26
CA ASN A 98 -2.83 -22.51 2.53
C ASN A 98 -2.93 -23.92 1.91
N SER A 99 -2.87 -23.98 0.58
CA SER A 99 -2.92 -25.24 -0.18
C SER A 99 -1.69 -26.11 0.15
N PRO A 100 -1.79 -27.45 0.08
CA PRO A 100 -0.65 -28.33 0.35
C PRO A 100 0.55 -28.00 -0.54
N LYS A 101 1.76 -28.04 0.05
CA LYS A 101 3.03 -27.85 -0.68
C LYS A 101 3.14 -28.88 -1.81
N GLY A 102 3.61 -28.46 -2.98
CA GLY A 102 3.72 -29.30 -4.18
C GLY A 102 2.42 -29.45 -4.97
N SER A 103 1.29 -28.93 -4.47
CA SER A 103 0.05 -28.90 -5.26
C SER A 103 0.13 -27.87 -6.40
N PRO A 104 -0.59 -28.07 -7.52
CA PRO A 104 -0.61 -27.08 -8.61
C PRO A 104 -1.05 -25.68 -8.16
N ARG A 105 -1.93 -25.58 -7.16
CA ARG A 105 -2.38 -24.31 -6.58
C ARG A 105 -1.28 -23.63 -5.76
N TYR A 106 -0.53 -24.40 -4.96
CA TYR A 106 0.62 -23.88 -4.22
C TYR A 106 1.67 -23.32 -5.17
N GLU A 107 2.03 -24.05 -6.24
CA GLU A 107 3.01 -23.59 -7.22
C GLU A 107 2.58 -22.33 -7.96
N LYS A 108 1.27 -22.17 -8.24
CA LYS A 108 0.72 -20.92 -8.78
C LYS A 108 0.90 -19.75 -7.80
N LEU A 109 0.67 -19.97 -6.51
CA LEU A 109 0.86 -18.96 -5.48
C LEU A 109 2.33 -18.58 -5.29
N VAL A 110 3.26 -19.55 -5.38
CA VAL A 110 4.71 -19.27 -5.37
C VAL A 110 5.07 -18.31 -6.52
N ARG A 111 4.68 -18.64 -7.75
CA ARG A 111 4.94 -17.76 -8.91
C ARG A 111 4.27 -16.39 -8.78
N PHE A 112 3.07 -16.35 -8.19
CA PHE A 112 2.39 -15.09 -7.91
C PHE A 112 3.20 -14.23 -6.93
N VAL A 113 3.70 -14.80 -5.84
CA VAL A 113 4.56 -14.09 -4.87
C VAL A 113 5.80 -13.53 -5.57
N ASP A 114 6.54 -14.34 -6.31
CA ASP A 114 7.74 -13.90 -7.01
C ASP A 114 7.45 -12.74 -7.98
N ALA A 115 6.37 -12.86 -8.76
CA ALA A 115 5.99 -11.83 -9.72
C ALA A 115 5.45 -10.55 -9.06
N PHE A 116 4.67 -10.68 -7.99
CA PHE A 116 4.06 -9.54 -7.31
C PHE A 116 5.11 -8.76 -6.51
N PHE A 117 5.93 -9.45 -5.71
CA PHE A 117 6.95 -8.82 -4.86
C PHE A 117 8.10 -8.31 -5.73
N GLY A 118 8.61 -9.12 -6.65
CA GLY A 118 9.73 -8.74 -7.53
C GLY A 118 9.39 -7.67 -8.58
N LYS A 119 8.11 -7.31 -8.75
CA LYS A 119 7.69 -6.21 -9.64
C LYS A 119 6.91 -5.14 -8.88
N PHE A 120 7.04 -5.07 -7.56
CA PHE A 120 6.24 -4.18 -6.74
C PHE A 120 6.42 -2.70 -7.12
N ASP A 121 7.62 -2.29 -7.53
CA ASP A 121 7.89 -0.92 -7.99
C ASP A 121 6.99 -0.46 -9.14
N LYS A 122 6.50 -1.39 -9.98
CA LYS A 122 5.56 -1.07 -11.06
C LYS A 122 4.20 -0.61 -10.55
N PHE A 123 3.86 -0.92 -9.29
CA PHE A 123 2.65 -0.43 -8.64
C PHE A 123 2.83 0.98 -8.06
N LEU A 124 4.06 1.45 -7.88
CA LEU A 124 4.37 2.79 -7.40
C LEU A 124 4.40 3.85 -8.52
N ALA A 125 4.44 3.39 -9.78
CA ALA A 125 4.43 4.22 -10.97
C ALA A 125 3.00 4.54 -11.45
N PRO A 126 2.77 5.72 -12.07
CA PRO A 126 1.51 6.01 -12.77
C PRO A 126 1.20 4.95 -13.85
N PRO A 127 -0.07 4.66 -14.16
CA PRO A 127 -1.30 5.26 -13.63
C PRO A 127 -1.86 4.53 -12.39
N ARG A 128 -1.04 3.78 -11.65
CA ARG A 128 -1.50 3.01 -10.48
C ARG A 128 -1.85 3.94 -9.31
N HIS A 129 -2.71 3.46 -8.42
CA HIS A 129 -3.24 4.24 -7.31
C HIS A 129 -2.13 4.62 -6.31
N PRO A 130 -2.00 5.89 -5.87
CA PRO A 130 -0.92 6.33 -4.96
C PRO A 130 -0.81 5.55 -3.64
N LYS A 131 -1.93 4.99 -3.16
CA LYS A 131 -2.02 4.13 -1.97
C LYS A 131 -1.06 2.93 -1.98
N TRP A 132 -0.60 2.48 -3.16
CA TRP A 132 0.41 1.42 -3.24
C TRP A 132 1.71 1.76 -2.50
N ARG A 133 2.02 3.05 -2.30
CA ARG A 133 3.18 3.51 -1.50
C ARG A 133 3.05 3.21 0.00
N GLU A 134 1.83 3.00 0.48
CA GLU A 134 1.57 2.70 1.89
C GLU A 134 1.64 1.19 2.19
N VAL A 135 1.80 0.34 1.17
CA VAL A 135 1.87 -1.10 1.36
C VAL A 135 3.24 -1.49 1.91
N ASN A 136 3.24 -2.20 3.03
CA ASN A 136 4.43 -2.82 3.60
C ASN A 136 4.36 -4.35 3.46
N LEU A 137 5.07 -4.91 2.48
CA LEU A 137 5.12 -6.36 2.24
C LEU A 137 5.71 -7.16 3.41
N ALA A 138 6.53 -6.52 4.25
CA ALA A 138 7.17 -7.13 5.42
C ALA A 138 6.33 -7.01 6.70
N ALA A 139 5.18 -6.32 6.68
CA ALA A 139 4.31 -6.17 7.84
C ALA A 139 3.73 -7.52 8.29
N SER A 140 3.65 -7.72 9.61
CA SER A 140 2.99 -8.87 10.22
C SER A 140 1.59 -8.50 10.69
N VAL A 141 0.68 -9.46 10.68
CA VAL A 141 -0.73 -9.25 11.06
C VAL A 141 -1.06 -10.22 12.20
N LYS A 142 -1.49 -9.68 13.34
CA LYS A 142 -1.85 -10.46 14.53
C LYS A 142 -2.91 -11.51 14.18
N GLY A 143 -2.71 -12.74 14.60
CA GLY A 143 -3.62 -13.87 14.31
C GLY A 143 -3.48 -14.47 12.91
N TRP A 144 -2.66 -13.90 12.02
CA TRP A 144 -2.43 -14.44 10.67
C TRP A 144 -1.02 -14.99 10.53
N ARG A 145 -0.90 -16.10 9.80
CA ARG A 145 0.40 -16.67 9.43
C ARG A 145 0.75 -16.27 8.00
N ARG A 146 1.90 -15.60 7.81
CA ARG A 146 2.42 -15.27 6.47
C ARG A 146 2.60 -16.55 5.65
N PHE A 147 2.20 -16.50 4.38
CA PHE A 147 2.41 -17.60 3.45
C PHE A 147 3.91 -17.85 3.28
N ARG A 148 4.35 -19.09 3.52
CA ARG A 148 5.79 -19.44 3.64
C ARG A 148 6.65 -18.96 2.45
N PRO A 149 6.24 -19.15 1.17
CA PRO A 149 6.99 -18.60 0.04
C PRO A 149 7.19 -17.08 0.07
N ALA A 150 6.22 -16.31 0.60
CA ALA A 150 6.38 -14.87 0.75
C ALA A 150 7.40 -14.52 1.84
N GLN A 151 7.45 -15.29 2.93
CA GLN A 151 8.50 -15.15 3.95
C GLN A 151 9.88 -15.44 3.36
N GLU A 152 10.03 -16.60 2.71
CA GLU A 152 11.29 -17.01 2.09
C GLU A 152 11.77 -16.02 1.01
N TRP A 153 10.85 -15.40 0.28
CA TRP A 153 11.19 -14.34 -0.67
C TRP A 153 11.79 -13.12 0.05
N LEU A 154 11.14 -12.64 1.12
CA LEU A 154 11.62 -11.48 1.89
C LEU A 154 12.98 -11.72 2.52
N ASP A 155 13.20 -12.92 3.07
CA ASP A 155 14.46 -13.27 3.74
C ASP A 155 15.62 -13.25 2.74
N ARG A 156 15.46 -13.88 1.56
CA ARG A 156 16.49 -13.87 0.50
C ARG A 156 16.85 -12.46 0.02
N HIS A 157 15.87 -11.56 -0.09
CA HIS A 157 16.13 -10.21 -0.62
C HIS A 157 16.70 -9.27 0.45
N LYS A 158 16.38 -9.48 1.73
CA LYS A 158 17.08 -8.80 2.83
C LYS A 158 18.56 -9.18 2.90
N GLU A 159 18.86 -10.47 2.70
CA GLU A 159 20.24 -10.95 2.64
C GLU A 159 21.00 -10.32 1.46
N GLN A 160 20.37 -10.26 0.28
CA GLN A 160 20.96 -9.60 -0.89
C GLN A 160 21.18 -8.09 -0.70
N GLU A 161 20.24 -7.38 -0.08
CA GLU A 161 20.39 -5.96 0.25
C GLU A 161 21.54 -5.76 1.25
N ALA A 162 21.61 -6.59 2.30
CA ALA A 162 22.68 -6.54 3.30
C ALA A 162 24.06 -6.87 2.70
N GLU A 163 24.12 -7.81 1.75
CA GLU A 163 25.35 -8.14 1.02
C GLU A 163 25.76 -7.04 0.02
N ALA A 164 24.80 -6.31 -0.55
CA ALA A 164 25.06 -5.21 -1.49
C ALA A 164 25.42 -3.88 -0.79
N GLN A 165 25.03 -3.72 0.48
CA GLN A 165 25.24 -2.48 1.26
C GLN A 165 26.74 -2.05 1.30
N PRO A 166 27.72 -2.92 1.60
CA PRO A 166 29.13 -2.54 1.66
C PRO A 166 29.70 -2.13 0.29
N ASP A 167 29.20 -2.72 -0.80
CA ASP A 167 29.60 -2.38 -2.17
C ASP A 167 29.05 -0.99 -2.56
N LEU A 168 27.80 -0.70 -2.20
CA LEU A 168 27.20 0.63 -2.40
C LEU A 168 27.90 1.70 -1.57
N ASP A 169 28.21 1.43 -0.31
CA ASP A 169 28.95 2.36 0.56
C ASP A 169 30.34 2.68 -0.02
N ARG A 170 31.07 1.66 -0.48
CA ARG A 170 32.36 1.84 -1.16
C ARG A 170 32.22 2.60 -2.47
N PHE A 171 31.17 2.35 -3.24
CA PHE A 171 30.89 3.11 -4.44
C PHE A 171 30.71 4.60 -4.11
N PHE A 172 29.83 4.95 -3.18
CA PHE A 172 29.60 6.36 -2.78
C PHE A 172 30.83 7.03 -2.16
N GLN A 173 31.68 6.29 -1.45
CA GLN A 173 32.96 6.79 -0.94
C GLN A 173 33.99 7.03 -2.06
N SER A 174 33.93 6.26 -3.15
CA SER A 174 34.87 6.37 -4.27
C SER A 174 34.49 7.43 -5.31
N GLN A 175 33.29 8.00 -5.24
CA GLN A 175 32.81 9.00 -6.19
C GLN A 175 33.17 10.43 -5.71
N PRO A 176 33.99 11.20 -6.45
CA PRO A 176 34.36 12.57 -6.07
C PRO A 176 33.19 13.55 -6.15
N GLN A 177 32.17 13.26 -6.96
CA GLN A 177 30.88 13.94 -6.99
C GLN A 177 29.76 12.90 -7.06
N ARG A 178 28.67 13.12 -6.31
CA ARG A 178 27.51 12.23 -6.34
C ARG A 178 26.69 12.48 -7.60
N PRO A 179 26.41 11.46 -8.43
CA PRO A 179 25.52 11.60 -9.58
C PRO A 179 24.12 12.05 -9.14
N ALA A 180 23.45 12.83 -9.99
CA ALA A 180 22.15 13.43 -9.66
C ALA A 180 21.04 12.63 -10.33
N GLY A 181 20.37 11.77 -9.56
CA GLY A 181 19.22 10.99 -10.05
C GLY A 181 19.48 9.49 -10.05
N LYS A 182 18.41 8.71 -9.86
CA LYS A 182 18.48 7.26 -9.63
C LYS A 182 19.12 6.50 -10.80
N ASP A 183 18.82 6.89 -12.03
CA ASP A 183 19.31 6.20 -13.23
C ASP A 183 20.80 6.44 -13.45
N GLU A 184 21.29 7.66 -13.23
CA GLU A 184 22.72 7.99 -13.32
C GLU A 184 23.54 7.27 -12.24
N ILE A 185 23.03 7.24 -11.00
CA ILE A 185 23.65 6.51 -9.88
C ILE A 185 23.75 5.01 -10.23
N TYR A 186 22.68 4.43 -10.79
CA TYR A 186 22.65 3.02 -11.16
C TYR A 186 23.65 2.69 -12.26
N GLN A 187 23.72 3.49 -13.33
CA GLN A 187 24.68 3.28 -14.42
C GLN A 187 26.13 3.44 -13.95
N ALA A 188 26.41 4.45 -13.13
CA ALA A 188 27.73 4.67 -12.54
C ALA A 188 28.16 3.51 -11.63
N TYR A 189 27.22 2.98 -10.82
CA TYR A 189 27.48 1.82 -9.97
C TYR A 189 27.79 0.56 -10.79
N LEU A 190 27.04 0.28 -11.85
CA LEU A 190 27.29 -0.88 -12.72
C LEU A 190 28.68 -0.81 -13.37
N LYS A 191 29.06 0.36 -13.89
CA LYS A 191 30.39 0.56 -14.49
C LYS A 191 31.50 0.35 -13.46
N TRP A 192 31.37 0.96 -12.27
CA TRP A 192 32.32 0.81 -11.18
C TRP A 192 32.50 -0.64 -10.73
N ARG A 193 31.41 -1.43 -10.71
CA ARG A 193 31.44 -2.85 -10.33
C ARG A 193 32.08 -3.73 -11.40
N GLN A 194 31.85 -3.43 -12.68
CA GLN A 194 32.45 -4.13 -13.82
C GLN A 194 33.97 -3.94 -13.88
N GLU A 195 34.46 -2.73 -13.60
CA GLU A 195 35.90 -2.43 -13.55
C GLU A 195 36.64 -3.16 -12.40
N ARG A 196 35.90 -3.64 -11.39
CA ARG A 196 36.45 -4.30 -10.20
C ARG A 196 36.21 -5.81 -10.15
N THR A 197 35.45 -6.36 -11.10
CA THR A 197 35.25 -7.81 -11.21
C THR A 197 36.20 -8.33 -12.30
N PRO A 198 37.32 -9.01 -11.96
CA PRO A 198 38.23 -9.52 -12.99
C PRO A 198 37.54 -10.57 -13.86
N PRO A 199 37.82 -10.63 -15.17
CA PRO A 199 37.28 -11.68 -16.03
C PRO A 199 37.78 -13.04 -15.53
N ARG A 200 36.84 -13.98 -15.37
CA ARG A 200 37.15 -15.38 -15.05
C ARG A 200 37.96 -15.95 -16.21
N SER A 201 39.28 -16.05 -16.05
CA SER A 201 40.21 -16.54 -17.06
C SER A 201 39.75 -17.91 -17.57
N ALA A 202 39.53 -18.01 -18.89
CA ALA A 202 39.39 -19.29 -19.56
C ALA A 202 40.72 -20.06 -19.38
N LEU A 203 40.65 -21.25 -18.79
CA LEU A 203 41.78 -22.18 -18.69
C LEU A 203 42.10 -22.72 -20.09
N PRO A 204 43.36 -22.66 -20.56
CA PRO A 204 43.77 -23.33 -21.78
C PRO A 204 44.18 -24.78 -21.47
N HIS A 205 43.67 -25.74 -22.26
CA HIS A 205 44.41 -26.88 -22.79
C HIS A 205 43.72 -27.40 -24.04
#